data_AF-A0A957ARC0-F1
#
_entry.id   AF-A0A957ARC0-F1
#
_cell.length_a   1.000
_cell.length_b   1.000
_cell.length_c   1.000
_cell.angle_alpha   90.00
_cell.angle_beta   90.00
_cell.angle_gamma   90.00
#
_symmetry.space_group_name_H-M   'P 1'
#
loop_
_entity.id
_entity.type
_entity.pdbx_description
1 polymer ?
#
loop_
_entity_poly.entity_id
_entity_poly.type
_entity_poly.pdbx_seq_one_letter_code
_entity_poly.pdbx_strand_id
1 'polypeptide(L)'
;LTGDARKSYIRAFFVSILLIGLISYVLVEMAVVFADALHISPVIVALTLLAAGTSVPDLFASVIVARQGRGSMAIANAVGSNIFDILVGLGLPWLLALVVLKEKIFIGTEDLWSSALILGLTVVLLFVFLFTGKLLSRKEGWVLVAAYGGFIVWTVLGGGL
;
A
#
# COMPACT_ATOMS: atom_id res chain seq x y z
N LEU A 1 -28.70 7.40 3.65
CA LEU A 1 -28.34 7.54 2.21
C LEU A 1 -29.49 7.13 1.28
N THR A 2 -30.75 7.35 1.68
CA THR A 2 -31.96 7.05 0.89
C THR A 2 -32.44 8.32 0.20
N GLY A 3 -31.94 8.54 -1.01
CA GLY A 3 -32.30 9.65 -1.90
C GLY A 3 -31.61 9.47 -3.25
N ASP A 4 -32.19 10.07 -4.30
CA ASP A 4 -31.80 9.96 -5.71
C ASP A 4 -30.29 9.71 -5.93
N ALA A 5 -29.94 8.53 -6.46
CA ALA A 5 -28.56 8.03 -6.54
C ALA A 5 -27.61 9.02 -7.24
N ARG A 6 -28.15 9.81 -8.17
CA ARG A 6 -27.42 10.81 -8.96
C ARG A 6 -27.11 12.11 -8.22
N LYS A 7 -27.80 12.46 -7.12
CA LYS A 7 -27.46 13.62 -6.28
C LYS A 7 -26.75 13.21 -4.99
N SER A 8 -26.94 11.97 -4.55
CA SER A 8 -26.33 11.47 -3.31
C SER A 8 -24.88 11.04 -3.47
N TYR A 9 -24.35 10.78 -4.69
CA TYR A 9 -22.97 10.32 -4.85
C TYR A 9 -21.92 11.35 -4.44
N ILE A 10 -22.11 12.64 -4.77
CA ILE A 10 -21.18 13.71 -4.38
C ILE A 10 -21.15 13.84 -2.85
N ARG A 11 -22.33 13.81 -2.23
CA ARG A 11 -22.45 13.87 -0.76
C ARG A 11 -21.80 12.65 -0.11
N ALA A 12 -22.06 11.46 -0.64
CA ALA A 12 -21.45 10.23 -0.16
C ALA A 12 -19.93 10.26 -0.30
N PHE A 13 -19.39 10.79 -1.40
CA PHE A 13 -17.96 10.94 -1.60
C PHE A 13 -17.30 11.81 -0.52
N PHE A 14 -17.82 13.01 -0.25
CA PHE A 14 -17.27 13.87 0.79
C PHE A 14 -17.45 13.30 2.21
N VAL A 15 -18.60 12.68 2.49
CA VAL A 15 -18.84 12.00 3.77
C VAL A 15 -17.85 10.84 3.95
N SER A 16 -17.60 10.05 2.91
CA SER A 16 -16.61 8.97 2.95
C SER A 16 -15.20 9.50 3.19
N ILE A 17 -14.78 10.59 2.53
CA ILE A 17 -13.47 11.21 2.78
C ILE A 17 -13.33 11.64 4.24
N LEU A 18 -14.34 12.34 4.78
CA LEU A 18 -14.32 12.77 6.18
C LEU A 18 -14.28 11.59 7.15
N LEU A 19 -15.07 10.55 6.87
CA LEU A 19 -15.14 9.37 7.72
C LEU A 19 -13.84 8.57 7.68
N ILE A 20 -13.25 8.38 6.50
CA ILE A 20 -11.94 7.74 6.34
C ILE A 20 -10.89 8.54 7.10
N GLY A 21 -10.83 9.86 6.93
CA GLY A 21 -9.88 10.71 7.66
C GLY A 21 -9.99 10.59 9.18
N LEU A 22 -11.23 10.64 9.71
CA LEU A 22 -11.48 10.50 11.15
C LEU A 22 -11.08 9.11 11.67
N ILE A 23 -11.49 8.05 10.96
CA ILE A 23 -11.18 6.67 11.35
C ILE A 23 -9.67 6.42 11.25
N SER A 24 -9.00 6.93 10.22
CA SER A 24 -7.55 6.84 10.07
C SER A 24 -6.81 7.50 11.22
N TYR A 25 -7.26 8.67 11.69
CA TYR A 25 -6.67 9.33 12.86
C TYR A 25 -6.81 8.46 14.12
N VAL A 26 -8.03 7.98 14.41
CA VAL A 26 -8.27 7.12 15.58
C VAL A 26 -7.48 5.82 15.47
N LEU A 27 -7.38 5.23 14.28
CA LEU A 27 -6.63 4.00 14.05
C LEU A 27 -5.14 4.17 14.41
N VAL A 28 -4.52 5.28 14.00
CA VAL A 28 -3.11 5.58 14.33
C VAL A 28 -2.92 5.75 15.84
N GLU A 29 -3.78 6.53 16.50
CA GLU A 29 -3.73 6.73 17.96
C GLU A 29 -3.87 5.41 18.72
N MET A 30 -4.83 4.57 18.31
CA MET A 30 -5.02 3.24 18.92
C MET A 30 -3.84 2.31 18.64
N ALA A 31 -3.18 2.42 17.48
CA ALA A 31 -1.99 1.64 17.17
C ALA A 31 -0.79 2.02 18.06
N VAL A 32 -0.63 3.30 18.41
CA VAL A 32 0.39 3.76 19.36
C VAL A 32 0.12 3.20 20.75
N VAL A 33 -1.12 3.33 21.25
CA VAL A 33 -1.53 2.76 22.54
C VAL A 33 -1.32 1.24 22.58
N PHE A 34 -1.63 0.55 21.48
CA PHE A 34 -1.42 -0.89 21.34
C PHE A 34 0.07 -1.26 21.38
N ALA A 35 0.92 -0.50 20.70
CA ALA A 35 2.37 -0.70 20.73
C ALA A 35 2.95 -0.52 22.14
N ASP A 36 2.52 0.54 22.83
CA ASP A 36 2.93 0.82 24.22
C ASP A 36 2.49 -0.29 25.18
N ALA A 37 1.27 -0.81 25.02
CA ALA A 37 0.76 -1.93 25.82
C ALA A 37 1.55 -3.23 25.62
N LEU A 38 2.16 -3.41 24.44
CA LEU A 38 3.01 -4.55 24.12
C LEU A 38 4.50 -4.30 24.39
N HIS A 39 4.88 -3.11 24.88
CA HIS A 39 6.27 -2.68 25.06
C HIS A 39 7.13 -2.80 23.79
N ILE A 40 6.53 -2.58 22.62
CA ILE A 40 7.22 -2.57 21.32
C ILE A 40 7.18 -1.16 20.72
N SER A 41 8.12 -0.87 19.83
CA SER A 41 8.14 0.43 19.13
C SER A 41 6.86 0.63 18.30
N PRO A 42 6.18 1.78 18.41
CA PRO A 42 5.03 2.12 17.55
C PRO A 42 5.35 2.04 16.06
N VAL A 43 6.62 2.28 15.69
CA VAL A 43 7.09 2.16 14.30
C VAL A 43 6.95 0.72 13.79
N ILE A 44 7.20 -0.29 14.62
CA ILE A 44 7.05 -1.70 14.23
C ILE A 44 5.58 -2.02 13.95
N VAL A 45 4.66 -1.55 14.79
CA VAL A 45 3.20 -1.73 14.59
C VAL A 45 2.72 -1.01 13.34
N ALA A 46 3.24 0.20 13.09
CA ALA A 46 2.95 0.95 11.87
C ALA A 46 3.43 0.22 10.60
N LEU A 47 4.67 -0.29 10.61
CA LEU A 47 5.27 -0.99 9.47
C LEU A 47 4.65 -2.37 9.21
N THR A 48 4.02 -2.98 10.20
CA THR A 48 3.45 -4.33 10.08
C THR A 48 1.94 -4.29 9.98
N LEU A 49 1.25 -4.02 11.09
CA LEU A 49 -0.20 -4.08 11.20
C LEU A 49 -0.87 -3.00 10.35
N LEU A 50 -0.38 -1.76 10.44
CA LEU A 50 -0.99 -0.63 9.76
C LEU A 50 -0.75 -0.70 8.25
N ALA A 51 0.49 -0.98 7.83
CA ALA A 51 0.86 -1.17 6.43
C ALA A 51 0.14 -2.37 5.78
N ALA A 52 -0.01 -3.49 6.49
CA ALA A 52 -0.82 -4.61 6.00
C ALA A 52 -2.30 -4.23 5.91
N GLY A 53 -2.81 -3.49 6.90
CA GLY A 53 -4.18 -3.04 6.98
C GLY A 53 -4.62 -2.15 5.80
N THR A 54 -3.73 -1.32 5.26
CA THR A 54 -4.03 -0.49 4.07
C THR A 54 -4.04 -1.30 2.79
N SER A 55 -3.15 -2.29 2.65
CA SER A 55 -2.99 -3.07 1.41
C SER A 55 -4.04 -4.17 1.24
N VAL A 56 -4.61 -4.68 2.34
CA VAL A 56 -5.61 -5.76 2.30
C VAL A 56 -6.90 -5.36 1.57
N PRO A 57 -7.51 -4.19 1.83
CA PRO A 57 -8.64 -3.69 1.04
C PRO A 57 -8.34 -3.59 -0.47
N ASP A 58 -7.16 -3.09 -0.84
CA ASP A 58 -6.75 -2.95 -2.23
C ASP A 58 -6.55 -4.31 -2.92
N LEU A 59 -6.01 -5.29 -2.19
CA LEU A 59 -5.95 -6.68 -2.65
C LEU A 59 -7.36 -7.21 -2.93
N PHE A 60 -8.30 -7.05 -2.01
CA PHE A 60 -9.67 -7.52 -2.20
C PHE A 60 -10.37 -6.84 -3.37
N ALA A 61 -10.24 -5.51 -3.50
CA ALA A 61 -10.78 -4.76 -4.62
C ALA A 61 -10.23 -5.27 -5.96
N SER A 62 -8.91 -5.47 -6.04
CA SER A 62 -8.23 -5.99 -7.23
C SER A 62 -8.69 -7.41 -7.57
N VAL A 63 -8.83 -8.28 -6.58
CA VAL A 63 -9.31 -9.67 -6.76
C VAL A 63 -10.76 -9.71 -7.24
N ILE A 64 -11.64 -8.87 -6.70
CA ILE A 64 -13.04 -8.78 -7.12
C ILE A 64 -13.12 -8.36 -8.59
N VAL A 65 -12.40 -7.31 -8.98
CA VAL A 65 -12.36 -6.81 -10.35
C VAL A 65 -11.74 -7.83 -11.31
N ALA A 66 -10.68 -8.53 -10.89
CA ALA A 66 -10.09 -9.61 -11.67
C ALA A 66 -11.07 -10.77 -11.92
N ARG A 67 -11.86 -11.15 -10.90
CA ARG A 67 -12.90 -12.19 -11.01
C ARG A 67 -14.05 -11.80 -11.94
N GLN A 68 -14.28 -10.51 -12.16
CA GLN A 68 -15.25 -10.00 -13.13
C GLN A 68 -14.70 -9.99 -14.58
N GLY A 69 -13.53 -10.59 -14.83
CA GLY A 69 -12.89 -10.62 -16.15
C GLY A 69 -12.17 -9.32 -16.50
N ARG A 70 -12.04 -8.37 -15.57
CA ARG A 70 -11.44 -7.05 -15.77
C ARG A 70 -9.98 -7.03 -15.30
N GLY A 71 -9.17 -7.98 -15.76
CA GLY A 71 -7.78 -8.16 -15.33
C GLY A 71 -6.90 -6.90 -15.49
N SER A 72 -7.06 -6.16 -16.59
CA SER A 72 -6.33 -4.91 -16.81
C SER A 72 -6.65 -3.83 -15.76
N MET A 73 -7.91 -3.76 -15.29
CA MET A 73 -8.28 -2.83 -14.20
C MET A 73 -7.72 -3.29 -12.86
N ALA A 74 -7.67 -4.60 -12.61
CA ALA A 74 -7.06 -5.13 -11.39
C ALA A 74 -5.56 -4.82 -11.31
N ILE A 75 -4.84 -4.95 -12.44
CA ILE A 75 -3.41 -4.57 -12.52
C ILE A 75 -3.24 -3.07 -12.34
N ALA A 76 -4.08 -2.25 -12.99
CA ALA A 76 -4.04 -0.80 -12.83
C ALA A 76 -4.27 -0.37 -11.38
N ASN A 77 -5.16 -1.05 -10.64
CA ASN A 77 -5.38 -0.80 -9.23
C ASN A 77 -4.15 -1.17 -8.39
N ALA A 78 -3.60 -2.37 -8.58
CA ALA A 78 -2.44 -2.85 -7.82
C ALA A 78 -1.16 -2.02 -8.05
N VAL A 79 -0.94 -1.54 -9.28
CA VAL A 79 0.20 -0.67 -9.60
C VAL A 79 -0.09 0.77 -9.16
N GLY A 80 -1.31 1.25 -9.37
CA GLY A 80 -1.71 2.62 -9.05
C GLY A 80 -1.70 2.92 -7.55
N SER A 81 -2.14 1.98 -6.71
CA SER A 81 -2.11 2.13 -5.24
C SER A 81 -0.69 2.34 -4.73
N ASN A 82 0.27 1.51 -5.17
CA ASN A 82 1.67 1.64 -4.74
C ASN A 82 2.31 2.96 -5.19
N ILE A 83 1.99 3.43 -6.40
CA ILE A 83 2.46 4.74 -6.89
C ILE A 83 1.86 5.86 -6.04
N PHE A 84 0.56 5.77 -5.72
CA PHE A 84 -0.13 6.75 -4.89
C PHE A 84 0.44 6.79 -3.47
N ASP A 85 0.70 5.63 -2.86
CA ASP A 85 1.26 5.54 -1.51
C ASP A 85 2.66 6.17 -1.43
N ILE A 86 3.51 5.94 -2.44
CA ILE A 86 4.85 6.52 -2.46
C ILE A 86 4.80 8.03 -2.74
N LEU A 87 4.08 8.46 -3.78
CA LEU A 87 4.11 9.86 -4.20
C LEU A 87 3.27 10.76 -3.30
N VAL A 88 2.06 10.31 -2.97
CA VAL A 88 1.11 11.09 -2.17
C VAL A 88 1.20 10.69 -0.70
N GLY A 89 1.20 9.41 -0.37
CA GLY A 89 1.26 8.94 1.02
C GLY A 89 2.56 9.30 1.75
N LEU A 90 3.73 9.14 1.10
CA LEU A 90 5.02 9.52 1.68
C LEU A 90 5.46 10.93 1.24
N GLY A 91 5.36 11.24 -0.05
CA GLY A 91 5.88 12.48 -0.62
C GLY A 91 5.17 13.74 -0.12
N LEU A 92 3.82 13.72 0.02
CA LEU A 92 3.07 14.90 0.42
C LEU A 92 3.31 15.28 1.90
N PRO A 93 3.24 14.37 2.89
CA PRO A 93 3.55 14.71 4.28
C PRO A 93 4.97 15.22 4.45
N TRP A 94 5.95 14.63 3.75
CA TRP A 94 7.33 15.08 3.81
C TRP A 94 7.48 16.50 3.23
N LEU A 95 6.87 16.77 2.08
CA LEU A 95 6.87 18.11 1.49
C LEU A 95 6.24 19.14 2.43
N LEU A 96 5.11 18.79 3.07
CA LEU A 96 4.43 19.66 4.02
C LEU A 96 5.30 19.93 5.26
N ALA A 97 5.92 18.90 5.84
CA ALA A 97 6.81 19.06 6.98
C ALA A 97 8.05 19.91 6.65
N LEU A 98 8.61 19.77 5.44
CA LEU A 98 9.77 20.55 5.01
C LEU A 98 9.42 22.02 4.73
N VAL A 99 8.31 22.27 4.02
CA VAL A 99 7.94 23.63 3.57
C VAL A 99 7.20 24.41 4.65
N VAL A 100 6.27 23.77 5.35
CA VAL A 100 5.38 24.44 6.32
C VAL A 100 5.99 24.42 7.71
N LEU A 101 6.44 23.25 8.19
CA LEU A 101 6.98 23.09 9.54
C LEU A 101 8.48 23.40 9.65
N LYS A 102 9.20 23.44 8.51
CA LYS A 102 10.65 23.65 8.42
C LYS A 102 11.46 22.64 9.25
N GLU A 103 10.91 21.44 9.43
CA GLU A 103 11.54 20.38 10.19
C GLU A 103 12.52 19.58 9.33
N LYS A 104 13.61 19.11 9.95
CA LYS A 104 14.53 18.16 9.32
C LYS A 104 14.07 16.75 9.65
N ILE A 105 13.59 16.04 8.64
CA ILE A 105 13.19 14.65 8.78
C ILE A 105 14.42 13.76 8.60
N PHE A 106 14.77 13.02 9.65
CA PHE A 106 15.81 11.99 9.59
C PHE A 106 15.21 10.72 9.01
N ILE A 107 15.70 10.30 7.85
CA ILE A 107 15.30 9.05 7.20
C ILE A 107 16.34 7.99 7.59
N GLY A 108 15.91 6.95 8.30
CA GLY A 108 16.74 5.78 8.54
C GLY A 108 17.00 5.07 7.21
N THR A 109 18.24 5.09 6.73
CA THR A 109 18.62 4.57 5.42
C THR A 109 19.01 3.10 5.42
N GLU A 110 19.03 2.44 6.58
CA GLU A 110 19.69 1.14 6.75
C GLU A 110 19.07 0.02 5.89
N ASP A 111 17.76 0.07 5.62
CA ASP A 111 17.05 -0.90 4.76
C ASP A 111 16.47 -0.32 3.46
N LEU A 112 16.77 0.95 3.17
CA LEU A 112 16.18 1.67 2.04
C LEU A 112 16.62 1.06 0.70
N TRP A 113 17.87 0.59 0.63
CA TRP A 113 18.46 0.00 -0.56
C TRP A 113 17.79 -1.33 -0.93
N SER A 114 17.61 -2.21 0.06
CA SER A 114 16.94 -3.51 -0.10
C SER A 114 15.50 -3.31 -0.55
N SER A 115 14.76 -2.44 0.14
CA SER A 115 13.36 -2.13 -0.16
C SER A 115 13.18 -1.53 -1.56
N ALA A 116 14.06 -0.59 -1.95
CA ALA A 116 14.04 0.03 -3.27
C ALA A 116 14.37 -0.95 -4.40
N LEU A 117 15.32 -1.87 -4.20
CA LEU A 117 15.66 -2.89 -5.17
C LEU A 117 14.52 -3.86 -5.43
N ILE A 118 13.80 -4.28 -4.39
CA ILE A 118 12.69 -5.22 -4.50
C ILE A 118 11.48 -4.56 -5.16
N LEU A 119 11.17 -3.32 -4.79
CA LEU A 119 10.16 -2.52 -5.48
C LEU A 119 10.54 -2.35 -6.96
N GLY A 120 11.80 -2.01 -7.24
CA GLY A 120 12.30 -1.89 -8.61
C GLY A 120 12.16 -3.20 -9.40
N LEU A 121 12.53 -4.33 -8.82
CA LEU A 121 12.44 -5.65 -9.46
C LEU A 121 10.99 -6.05 -9.74
N THR A 122 10.08 -5.84 -8.79
CA THR A 122 8.65 -6.15 -8.95
C THR A 122 8.00 -5.27 -10.03
N VAL A 123 8.36 -3.98 -10.08
CA VAL A 123 7.91 -3.06 -11.14
C VAL A 123 8.45 -3.49 -12.50
N VAL A 124 9.74 -3.81 -12.62
CA VAL A 124 10.35 -4.24 -13.88
C VAL A 124 9.72 -5.55 -14.38
N LEU A 125 9.53 -6.53 -13.49
CA LEU A 125 8.86 -7.80 -13.84
C LEU A 125 7.43 -7.56 -14.35
N LEU A 126 6.65 -6.73 -13.65
CA LEU A 126 5.30 -6.36 -14.09
C LEU A 126 5.30 -5.65 -15.44
N PHE A 127 6.24 -4.71 -15.66
CA PHE A 127 6.34 -3.97 -16.92
C PHE A 127 6.73 -4.86 -18.10
N VAL A 128 7.65 -5.81 -17.88
CA VAL A 128 8.06 -6.80 -18.89
C VAL A 128 6.86 -7.68 -19.28
N PHE A 129 6.07 -8.16 -18.31
CA PHE A 129 4.87 -8.95 -18.62
C PHE A 129 3.81 -8.14 -19.37
N LEU A 130 3.64 -6.86 -19.04
CA LEU A 130 2.72 -5.96 -19.74
C LEU A 130 3.14 -5.69 -21.20
N PHE A 131 4.43 -5.45 -21.43
CA PHE A 131 4.97 -5.19 -22.77
C PHE A 131 5.03 -6.43 -23.67
N THR A 132 5.09 -7.63 -23.09
CA THR A 132 5.03 -8.88 -23.87
C THR A 132 3.62 -9.14 -24.46
N GLY A 133 2.66 -8.23 -24.24
CA GLY A 133 1.31 -8.29 -24.85
C GLY A 133 0.44 -9.43 -24.32
N LYS A 134 0.89 -10.13 -23.27
CA LYS A 134 0.15 -11.21 -22.62
C LYS A 134 -0.62 -10.61 -21.44
N LEU A 135 -1.95 -10.71 -21.48
CA LEU A 135 -2.78 -10.60 -20.27
C LEU A 135 -2.20 -11.54 -19.22
N LEU A 136 -2.00 -11.05 -17.99
CA LEU A 136 -1.47 -11.85 -16.88
C LEU A 136 -2.24 -13.17 -16.78
N SER A 137 -1.58 -14.25 -17.17
CA SER A 137 -2.10 -15.60 -17.14
C SER A 137 -1.88 -16.21 -15.76
N ARG A 138 -2.58 -17.30 -15.47
CA ARG A 138 -2.38 -18.05 -14.21
C ARG A 138 -0.92 -18.44 -13.98
N LYS A 139 -0.16 -18.70 -15.04
CA LYS A 139 1.26 -19.10 -14.94
C LYS A 139 2.13 -17.94 -14.45
N GLU A 140 1.94 -16.75 -14.99
CA GLU A 140 2.66 -15.54 -14.56
C GLU A 140 2.28 -15.14 -13.13
N GLY A 141 1.00 -15.32 -12.76
CA GLY A 141 0.55 -15.12 -11.37
C GLY A 141 1.27 -16.03 -10.38
N TRP A 142 1.42 -17.32 -10.69
CA TRP A 142 2.20 -18.25 -9.85
C TRP A 142 3.67 -17.87 -9.75
N VAL A 143 4.27 -17.38 -10.84
CA VAL A 143 5.66 -16.88 -10.83
C VAL A 143 5.79 -15.69 -9.88
N LEU A 144 4.85 -14.74 -9.90
CA LEU A 144 4.86 -13.58 -9.00
C LEU A 144 4.67 -13.98 -7.53
N VAL A 145 3.76 -14.90 -7.25
CA VAL A 145 3.57 -15.44 -5.89
C VAL A 145 4.80 -16.20 -5.41
N ALA A 146 5.42 -17.01 -6.28
CA ALA A 146 6.65 -17.72 -5.96
C ALA A 146 7.82 -16.76 -5.71
N ALA A 147 7.96 -15.70 -6.51
CA ALA A 147 8.95 -14.66 -6.30
C ALA A 147 8.74 -13.94 -4.95
N TYR A 148 7.49 -13.60 -4.60
CA TYR A 148 7.16 -13.03 -3.30
C TYR A 148 7.45 -14.00 -2.14
N GLY A 149 7.11 -15.28 -2.29
CA GLY A 149 7.44 -16.31 -1.29
C GLY A 149 8.95 -16.49 -1.11
N GLY A 150 9.71 -16.51 -2.20
CA GLY A 150 11.18 -16.55 -2.17
C GLY A 150 11.77 -15.33 -1.47
N PHE A 151 11.20 -14.14 -1.70
CA PHE A 151 11.59 -12.92 -1.00
C PHE A 151 11.34 -13.01 0.52
N ILE A 152 10.17 -13.50 0.96
CA ILE A 152 9.89 -13.70 2.39
C ILE A 152 10.92 -14.66 3.00
N VAL A 153 11.18 -15.79 2.35
CA VAL A 153 12.17 -16.77 2.84
C VAL A 153 13.57 -16.15 2.92
N TRP A 154 13.99 -15.41 1.91
CA TRP A 154 15.27 -14.71 1.92
C TRP A 154 15.37 -13.69 3.05
N THR A 155 14.32 -12.92 3.30
CA THR A 155 14.28 -11.91 4.37
C THR A 155 14.35 -12.56 5.76
N VAL A 156 13.60 -13.64 5.97
CA VAL A 156 13.56 -14.37 7.24
C VAL A 156 14.88 -15.10 7.51
N LEU A 157 15.51 -15.71 6.50
CA LEU A 157 16.78 -16.41 6.64
C LEU A 157 18.00 -15.47 6.65
N GLY A 158 17.88 -14.30 6.04
CA GLY A 158 18.93 -13.30 5.93
C GLY A 158 19.11 -12.43 7.18
N GLY A 159 18.26 -12.56 8.20
CA GLY A 159 18.37 -11.81 9.46
C GLY A 159 17.95 -10.34 9.37
N GLY A 160 17.03 -10.00 8.47
CA GLY A 160 16.51 -8.62 8.26
C GLY A 160 15.32 -8.25 9.14
N LEU A 161 15.30 -8.71 10.40
CA LEU A 161 14.42 -8.25 11.48
C LEU A 161 15.20 -8.20 12.78
#